data_AF-A0A966EJ73-F1
#
_entry.id   AF-A0A966EJ73-F1
#
_cell.length_a   1.000
_cell.length_b   1.000
_cell.length_c   1.000
_cell.angle_alpha   90.00
_cell.angle_beta   90.00
_cell.angle_gamma   90.00
#
_symmetry.space_group_name_H-M   'P 1'
#
loop_
_entity.id
_entity.type
_entity.pdbx_description
1 polymer ?
#
loop_
_entity_poly.entity_id
_entity_poly.type
_entity_poly.pdbx_seq_one_letter_code
_entity_poly.pdbx_strand_id
1 'polypeptide(L)'
;MDLALAKERKTYARFKLRIRTYGKGGSAPVFLELKRKVGGVIIKSRAKMTMEQYKGHNDGLPIVLNPEQCELLKNPVDNHYFLEYSRVARNVGARPKMLIRYIRESYFGANDDYARLTFDRRITYRPTRSWTIPGIEDSKGWRPMDSQVGLNRPFAGYIFELKAMRDSPRWMLELVDRFNLTTTGFCKYATAWRLETLFRGFEYDCASQNTTSTNNSI
;
A
#
# COMPACT_ATOMS: atom_id res chain seq x y z
N MET A 1 -5.51 9.81 15.40
CA MET A 1 -6.32 10.18 14.21
C MET A 1 -6.08 9.13 13.12
N ASP A 2 -7.12 8.48 12.59
CA ASP A 2 -6.94 7.47 11.54
C ASP A 2 -6.58 8.12 10.20
N LEU A 3 -5.50 7.66 9.56
CA LEU A 3 -5.03 8.17 8.27
C LEU A 3 -6.04 7.90 7.13
N ALA A 4 -6.92 6.90 7.28
CA ALA A 4 -8.05 6.69 6.37
C ALA A 4 -9.05 7.86 6.44
N LEU A 5 -9.47 8.22 7.65
CA LEU A 5 -10.46 9.26 7.91
C LEU A 5 -9.95 10.65 7.52
N ALA A 6 -8.66 10.94 7.76
CA ALA A 6 -8.06 12.20 7.32
C ALA A 6 -8.10 12.35 5.79
N LYS A 7 -7.93 11.25 5.05
CA LYS A 7 -8.08 11.27 3.60
C LYS A 7 -9.54 11.51 3.19
N GLU A 8 -10.47 10.80 3.82
CA GLU A 8 -11.91 10.90 3.53
C GLU A 8 -12.43 12.32 3.76
N ARG A 9 -12.05 12.92 4.90
CA ARG A 9 -12.39 14.31 5.29
C ARG A 9 -11.63 15.40 4.52
N LYS A 10 -10.80 15.02 3.54
CA LYS A 10 -9.98 15.93 2.72
C LYS A 10 -9.20 16.97 3.55
N THR A 11 -8.67 16.61 4.71
CA THR A 11 -7.94 17.57 5.56
C THR A 11 -6.79 18.26 4.81
N TYR A 12 -6.58 19.54 5.15
CA TYR A 12 -5.58 20.42 4.53
C TYR A 12 -4.16 19.84 4.59
N ALA A 13 -3.79 19.31 5.75
CA ALA A 13 -2.60 18.51 5.94
C ALA A 13 -2.99 17.05 6.18
N ARG A 14 -2.39 16.16 5.40
CA ARG A 14 -2.51 14.71 5.61
C ARG A 14 -1.24 14.00 5.20
N PHE A 15 -0.96 12.87 5.82
CA PHE A 15 0.16 12.04 5.44
C PHE A 15 -0.22 10.56 5.42
N LYS A 16 0.67 9.76 4.84
CA LYS A 16 0.56 8.31 4.78
C LYS A 16 1.92 7.71 5.05
N LEU A 17 1.96 6.78 5.99
CA LEU A 17 3.09 5.91 6.25
C LEU A 17 2.83 4.58 5.53
N ARG A 18 3.83 4.07 4.82
CA ARG A 18 3.78 2.76 4.18
C ARG A 18 5.14 2.10 4.26
N ILE A 19 5.13 0.82 4.62
CA ILE A 19 6.27 -0.08 4.44
C ILE A 19 5.98 -0.93 3.21
N ARG A 20 6.95 -1.07 2.32
CA ARG A 20 6.79 -1.77 1.05
C ARG A 20 8.01 -2.62 0.75
N THR A 21 7.79 -3.83 0.26
CA THR A 21 8.82 -4.69 -0.34
C THR A 21 8.32 -5.18 -1.70
N TYR A 22 9.19 -5.86 -2.45
CA TYR A 22 8.88 -6.44 -3.75
C TYR A 22 9.20 -7.93 -3.78
N GLY A 23 8.76 -8.62 -4.84
CA GLY A 23 9.13 -10.00 -5.10
C GLY A 23 8.45 -11.00 -4.16
N LYS A 24 8.98 -12.23 -4.18
CA LYS A 24 8.40 -13.40 -3.51
C LYS A 24 8.93 -13.61 -2.08
N GLY A 25 9.95 -12.86 -1.65
CA GLY A 25 10.54 -12.95 -0.31
C GLY A 25 12.07 -12.92 -0.33
N GLY A 26 12.68 -12.64 0.83
CA GLY A 26 14.10 -12.85 1.10
C GLY A 26 15.05 -11.72 0.70
N SER A 27 15.19 -11.40 -0.58
CA SER A 27 16.28 -10.54 -1.08
C SER A 27 15.87 -9.11 -1.45
N ALA A 28 14.57 -8.84 -1.58
CA ALA A 28 14.10 -7.54 -2.00
C ALA A 28 14.25 -6.50 -0.86
N PRO A 29 14.73 -5.29 -1.18
CA PRO A 29 14.85 -4.23 -0.20
C PRO A 29 13.49 -3.81 0.36
N VAL A 30 13.50 -3.39 1.62
CA VAL A 30 12.36 -2.79 2.30
C VAL A 30 12.43 -1.27 2.13
N PHE A 31 11.29 -0.69 1.77
CA PHE A 31 11.12 0.74 1.57
C PHE A 31 10.15 1.31 2.60
N LEU A 32 10.62 2.25 3.40
CA LEU A 32 9.80 3.02 4.33
C LEU A 32 9.45 4.33 3.66
N GLU A 33 8.15 4.60 3.52
CA GLU A 33 7.65 5.65 2.67
C GLU A 33 6.69 6.57 3.41
N LEU A 34 7.02 7.85 3.37
CA LEU A 34 6.21 8.90 3.94
C LEU A 34 5.74 9.82 2.83
N LYS A 35 4.43 9.79 2.55
CA LYS A 35 3.79 10.68 1.59
C LYS A 35 2.98 11.72 2.33
N ARG A 36 3.36 12.99 2.22
CA ARG A 36 2.62 14.13 2.78
C ARG A 36 1.89 14.88 1.67
N LYS A 37 0.70 15.36 1.96
CA LYS A 37 0.00 16.37 1.17
C LYS A 37 -0.31 17.54 2.11
N VAL A 38 0.21 18.71 1.77
CA VAL A 38 -0.05 19.96 2.48
C VAL A 38 -0.52 20.96 1.43
N GLY A 39 -1.80 21.37 1.53
CA GLY A 39 -2.44 22.14 0.46
C GLY A 39 -2.39 21.39 -0.88
N GLY A 40 -1.78 22.01 -1.90
CA GLY A 40 -1.59 21.41 -3.23
C GLY A 40 -0.34 20.55 -3.38
N VAL A 41 0.64 20.68 -2.48
CA VAL A 41 1.98 20.09 -2.65
C VAL A 41 2.02 18.67 -2.10
N ILE A 42 2.64 17.76 -2.85
CA ILE A 42 2.87 16.37 -2.43
C ILE A 42 4.37 16.14 -2.23
N ILE A 43 4.77 15.85 -1.01
CA ILE A 43 6.15 15.51 -0.64
C ILE A 43 6.24 14.01 -0.39
N LYS A 44 7.26 13.35 -0.94
CA LYS A 44 7.51 11.92 -0.76
C LYS A 44 8.93 11.70 -0.28
N SER A 45 9.08 11.17 0.92
CA SER A 45 10.34 10.68 1.47
C SER A 45 10.34 9.15 1.40
N ARG A 46 11.47 8.55 1.06
CA ARG A 46 11.64 7.09 1.04
C ARG A 46 13.02 6.71 1.55
N ALA A 47 13.08 5.86 2.56
CA ALA A 47 14.29 5.17 2.95
C ALA A 47 14.31 3.75 2.38
N LYS A 48 15.46 3.32 1.86
CA LYS A 48 15.76 1.95 1.45
C LYS A 48 16.65 1.27 2.48
N MET A 49 16.29 0.05 2.89
CA MET A 49 17.11 -0.81 3.75
C MET A 49 16.94 -2.28 3.36
N THR A 50 17.83 -3.15 3.84
CA THR A 50 17.68 -4.61 3.63
C THR A 50 16.60 -5.18 4.56
N MET A 51 16.15 -6.40 4.29
CA MET A 51 15.18 -7.07 5.15
C MET A 51 15.78 -7.39 6.53
N GLU A 52 17.08 -7.68 6.59
CA GLU A 52 17.85 -7.91 7.82
C GLU A 52 17.88 -6.65 8.68
N GLN A 53 18.22 -5.49 8.08
CA GLN A 53 18.18 -4.20 8.76
C GLN A 53 16.78 -3.84 9.27
N TYR A 54 15.74 -4.17 8.49
CA TYR A 54 14.35 -3.94 8.87
C TYR A 54 13.91 -4.81 10.06
N LYS A 55 14.28 -6.10 10.05
CA LYS A 55 14.01 -7.04 11.14
C LYS A 55 14.79 -6.67 12.39
N GLY A 56 16.04 -6.20 12.22
CA GLY A 56 16.96 -5.91 13.31
C GLY A 56 17.29 -7.15 14.13
N HIS A 57 17.89 -6.93 15.30
CA HIS A 57 18.22 -7.97 16.28
C HIS A 57 17.13 -8.17 17.34
N ASN A 58 16.01 -7.46 17.24
CA ASN A 58 15.02 -7.42 18.31
C ASN A 58 14.02 -8.57 18.22
N ASP A 59 13.74 -9.18 19.38
CA ASP A 59 12.70 -10.16 19.66
C ASP A 59 11.27 -9.59 19.48
N GLY A 60 10.93 -9.12 18.28
CA GLY A 60 9.58 -8.67 17.91
C GLY A 60 9.31 -7.15 18.03
N LEU A 61 10.31 -6.33 18.40
CA LEU A 61 10.19 -4.87 18.41
C LEU A 61 10.72 -4.26 17.09
N PRO A 62 9.87 -3.59 16.29
CA PRO A 62 10.27 -3.09 14.97
C PRO A 62 11.31 -1.97 15.06
N ILE A 63 12.30 -1.99 14.16
CA ILE A 63 13.33 -0.94 14.05
C ILE A 63 12.74 0.46 13.80
N VAL A 64 11.54 0.51 13.22
CA VAL A 64 10.74 1.73 13.01
C VAL A 64 10.44 2.47 14.32
N LEU A 65 10.26 1.74 15.42
CA LEU A 65 9.96 2.34 16.73
C LEU A 65 11.22 2.54 17.58
N ASN A 66 12.33 1.89 17.21
CA ASN A 66 13.59 1.94 17.94
C ASN A 66 14.77 2.26 16.97
N PRO A 67 14.72 3.41 16.27
CA PRO A 67 15.71 3.73 15.23
C PRO A 67 17.15 3.80 15.74
N GLU A 68 17.34 4.09 17.02
CA GLU A 68 18.64 4.07 17.71
C GLU A 68 19.33 2.69 17.74
N GLN A 69 18.58 1.60 17.54
CA GLN A 69 19.12 0.24 17.46
C GLN A 69 19.45 -0.18 16.02
N CYS A 70 19.19 0.70 15.05
CA CYS A 70 19.53 0.46 13.65
C CYS A 70 20.97 0.89 13.39
N GLU A 71 21.77 0.00 12.80
CA GLU A 71 23.05 0.43 12.22
C GLU A 71 22.81 1.53 11.17
N LEU A 72 23.75 2.46 11.10
CA LEU A 72 23.71 3.56 10.12
C LEU A 72 23.57 3.00 8.71
N LEU A 73 22.53 3.46 7.99
CA LEU A 73 22.35 3.10 6.59
C LEU A 73 23.49 3.69 5.75
N LYS A 74 23.98 2.91 4.78
CA LYS A 74 25.11 3.31 3.91
C LYS A 74 24.88 4.64 3.18
N ASN A 75 23.63 4.94 2.84
CA ASN A 75 23.26 6.18 2.16
C ASN A 75 22.75 7.21 3.18
N PRO A 76 23.40 8.39 3.31
CA PRO A 76 22.97 9.44 4.24
C PRO A 76 21.53 9.92 4.02
N VAL A 77 21.07 9.93 2.76
CA VAL A 77 19.71 10.34 2.40
C VAL A 77 18.68 9.30 2.90
N ASP A 78 18.98 8.02 2.72
CA ASP A 78 18.13 6.93 3.25
C ASP A 78 18.09 6.98 4.78
N ASN A 79 19.23 7.25 5.43
CA ASN A 79 19.30 7.40 6.88
C ASN A 79 18.44 8.57 7.39
N HIS A 80 18.53 9.74 6.73
CA HIS A 80 17.70 10.90 7.07
C HIS A 80 16.20 10.58 6.94
N TYR A 81 15.78 9.96 5.82
CA TYR A 81 14.38 9.61 5.61
C TYR A 81 13.90 8.50 6.54
N PHE A 82 14.78 7.60 6.98
CA PHE A 82 14.46 6.58 7.97
C PHE A 82 14.17 7.23 9.33
N LEU A 83 15.07 8.10 9.81
CA LEU A 83 14.88 8.83 11.06
C LEU A 83 13.62 9.71 11.03
N GLU A 84 13.36 10.36 9.90
CA GLU A 84 12.14 11.12 9.67
C GLU A 84 10.89 10.24 9.78
N TYR A 85 10.89 9.09 9.09
CA TYR A 85 9.78 8.12 9.13
C TYR A 85 9.53 7.64 10.56
N SER A 86 10.58 7.23 11.28
CA SER A 86 10.50 6.74 12.65
C SER A 86 10.00 7.80 13.63
N ARG A 87 10.47 9.06 13.49
CA ARG A 87 9.96 10.20 14.29
C ARG A 87 8.47 10.40 14.09
N VAL A 88 8.00 10.43 12.84
CA VAL A 88 6.57 10.60 12.55
C VAL A 88 5.75 9.41 13.04
N ALA A 89 6.25 8.19 12.86
CA ALA A 89 5.58 6.97 13.35
C ALA A 89 5.42 6.98 14.86
N ARG A 90 6.46 7.33 15.63
CA ARG A 90 6.41 7.43 17.09
C ARG A 90 5.45 8.52 17.55
N ASN A 91 5.55 9.73 16.99
CA ASN A 91 4.73 10.88 17.41
C ASN A 91 3.23 10.64 17.30
N VAL A 92 2.79 9.85 16.30
CA VAL A 92 1.36 9.56 16.09
C VAL A 92 0.93 8.21 16.64
N GLY A 93 1.82 7.47 17.30
CA GLY A 93 1.57 6.12 17.78
C GLY A 93 1.20 5.17 16.64
N ALA A 94 1.86 5.30 15.48
CA ALA A 94 1.55 4.50 14.30
C ALA A 94 1.76 3.01 14.59
N ARG A 95 0.80 2.19 14.14
CA ARG A 95 0.88 0.73 14.20
C ARG A 95 0.47 0.16 12.84
N PRO A 96 0.92 -1.05 12.48
CA PRO A 96 0.43 -1.76 11.32
C PRO A 96 -1.08 -1.90 11.44
N LYS A 97 -1.76 -1.72 10.32
CA LYS A 97 -3.22 -1.84 10.22
C LYS A 97 -3.63 -2.77 9.10
N MET A 98 -2.93 -2.70 7.97
CA MET A 98 -3.31 -3.38 6.76
C MET A 98 -2.08 -3.76 5.94
N LEU A 99 -2.03 -5.01 5.52
CA LEU A 99 -1.17 -5.49 4.45
C LEU A 99 -1.95 -5.43 3.14
N ILE A 100 -1.28 -5.02 2.07
CA ILE A 100 -1.87 -4.96 0.73
C ILE A 100 -0.89 -5.60 -0.23
N ARG A 101 -1.36 -6.57 -1.00
CA ARG A 101 -0.59 -7.33 -1.98
C ARG A 101 -1.28 -7.24 -3.32
N TYR A 102 -0.49 -7.17 -4.38
CA TYR A 102 -0.98 -7.14 -5.76
C TYR A 102 0.15 -7.47 -6.72
N ILE A 103 -0.21 -7.91 -7.92
CA ILE A 103 0.71 -8.05 -9.04
C ILE A 103 0.67 -6.75 -9.83
N ARG A 104 1.84 -6.17 -10.08
CA ARG A 104 1.98 -4.94 -10.86
C ARG A 104 2.77 -5.18 -12.12
N GLU A 105 2.21 -4.72 -13.23
CA GLU A 105 2.93 -4.53 -14.48
C GLU A 105 3.18 -3.05 -14.67
N SER A 106 4.40 -2.67 -15.05
CA SER A 106 4.79 -1.28 -15.25
C SER A 106 5.47 -1.13 -16.59
N TYR A 107 4.93 -0.25 -17.41
CA TYR A 107 5.43 0.12 -18.72
C TYR A 107 5.89 1.57 -18.66
N PHE A 108 7.09 1.81 -19.16
CA PHE A 108 7.73 3.12 -19.26
C PHE A 108 8.38 3.23 -20.64
N GLY A 109 8.52 4.45 -21.15
CA GLY A 109 9.20 4.65 -22.42
C GLY A 109 10.66 4.22 -22.32
N ALA A 110 11.15 3.45 -23.30
CA ALA A 110 12.54 3.01 -23.31
C ALA A 110 13.53 4.18 -23.27
N ASN A 111 13.15 5.30 -23.91
CA ASN A 111 14.00 6.48 -24.09
C ASN A 111 13.44 7.74 -23.42
N ASP A 112 12.25 7.67 -22.77
CA ASP A 112 11.62 8.84 -22.18
C ASP A 112 10.74 8.48 -20.97
N ASP A 113 10.95 9.22 -19.88
CA ASP A 113 10.25 9.12 -18.61
C ASP A 113 8.93 9.93 -18.58
N TYR A 114 8.57 10.59 -19.67
CA TYR A 114 7.41 11.49 -19.76
C TYR A 114 6.07 10.81 -19.43
N ALA A 115 5.93 9.52 -19.77
CA ALA A 115 4.70 8.77 -19.64
C ALA A 115 4.93 7.38 -19.03
N ARG A 116 4.05 6.99 -18.12
CA ARG A 116 4.08 5.69 -17.44
C ARG A 116 2.69 5.09 -17.37
N LEU A 117 2.63 3.79 -17.59
CA LEU A 117 1.41 3.01 -17.59
C LEU A 117 1.58 1.82 -16.65
N THR A 118 0.60 1.57 -15.78
CA THR A 118 0.64 0.40 -14.90
C THR A 118 -0.69 -0.31 -14.80
N PHE A 119 -0.64 -1.64 -14.68
CA PHE A 119 -1.77 -2.47 -14.30
C PHE A 119 -1.52 -3.07 -12.93
N ASP A 120 -2.48 -2.91 -12.01
CA ASP A 120 -2.51 -3.67 -10.77
C ASP A 120 -3.62 -4.71 -10.81
N ARG A 121 -3.24 -5.98 -10.57
CA ARG A 121 -4.10 -7.16 -10.68
C ARG A 121 -3.98 -8.03 -9.42
N ARG A 122 -4.98 -8.87 -9.16
CA ARG A 122 -5.03 -9.78 -7.99
C ARG A 122 -4.79 -9.03 -6.69
N ILE A 123 -5.54 -7.96 -6.51
CA ILE A 123 -5.32 -7.06 -5.40
C ILE A 123 -5.98 -7.66 -4.17
N THR A 124 -5.19 -7.94 -3.15
CA THR A 124 -5.65 -8.52 -1.90
C THR A 124 -5.22 -7.69 -0.70
N TYR A 125 -5.93 -7.84 0.40
CA TYR A 125 -5.62 -7.20 1.66
C TYR A 125 -5.70 -8.17 2.83
N ARG A 126 -5.01 -7.83 3.92
CA ARG A 126 -5.08 -8.56 5.20
C ARG A 126 -4.89 -7.59 6.36
N PRO A 127 -5.82 -7.52 7.33
CA PRO A 127 -5.61 -6.77 8.56
C PRO A 127 -4.39 -7.32 9.31
N THR A 128 -3.60 -6.43 9.90
CA THR A 128 -2.46 -6.85 10.73
C THR A 128 -2.29 -5.89 11.89
N ARG A 129 -1.76 -6.41 12.99
CA ARG A 129 -1.16 -5.61 14.08
C ARG A 129 0.36 -5.84 14.19
N SER A 130 0.87 -6.83 13.46
CA SER A 130 2.28 -7.20 13.46
C SER A 130 3.06 -6.37 12.46
N TRP A 131 4.29 -6.01 12.85
CA TRP A 131 5.27 -5.36 11.99
C TRP A 131 6.00 -6.33 11.07
N THR A 132 5.81 -7.63 11.26
CA THR A 132 6.36 -8.65 10.38
C THR A 132 5.75 -8.53 8.98
N ILE A 133 6.63 -8.44 7.97
CA ILE A 133 6.23 -8.49 6.57
C ILE A 133 6.15 -9.98 6.21
N PRO A 134 4.96 -10.53 5.90
CA PRO A 134 4.84 -11.93 5.53
C PRO A 134 5.48 -12.19 4.16
N GLY A 135 6.02 -13.39 3.98
CA GLY A 135 6.40 -13.88 2.67
C GLY A 135 5.19 -14.16 1.78
N ILE A 136 5.43 -14.48 0.51
CA ILE A 136 4.34 -14.69 -0.46
C ILE A 136 3.58 -16.00 -0.20
N GLU A 137 4.28 -16.98 0.35
CA GLU A 137 3.79 -18.30 0.76
C GLU A 137 2.72 -18.22 1.86
N ASP A 138 2.75 -17.17 2.67
CA ASP A 138 1.70 -16.89 3.65
C ASP A 138 0.44 -16.40 2.93
N SER A 139 -0.46 -17.35 2.68
CA SER A 139 -1.77 -17.17 2.03
C SER A 139 -2.92 -16.99 3.02
N LYS A 140 -2.70 -17.20 4.32
CA LYS A 140 -3.77 -17.18 5.32
C LYS A 140 -4.31 -15.78 5.55
N GLY A 141 -5.64 -15.64 5.54
CA GLY A 141 -6.35 -14.41 5.86
C GLY A 141 -6.26 -13.29 4.81
N TRP A 142 -5.79 -13.58 3.60
CA TRP A 142 -5.81 -12.63 2.50
C TRP A 142 -7.18 -12.62 1.81
N ARG A 143 -7.76 -11.43 1.66
CA ARG A 143 -9.09 -11.21 1.06
C ARG A 143 -8.97 -10.44 -0.25
N PRO A 144 -9.72 -10.79 -1.31
CA PRO A 144 -9.70 -10.06 -2.57
C PRO A 144 -10.31 -8.66 -2.43
N MET A 145 -9.79 -7.71 -3.22
CA MET A 145 -10.21 -6.31 -3.25
C MET A 145 -10.61 -5.82 -4.65
N ASP A 146 -10.33 -6.62 -5.69
CA ASP A 146 -10.64 -6.35 -7.09
C ASP A 146 -12.00 -6.93 -7.54
N SER A 147 -12.86 -7.30 -6.59
CA SER A 147 -14.25 -7.69 -6.83
C SER A 147 -15.17 -6.49 -7.11
N GLN A 148 -16.41 -6.77 -7.54
CA GLN A 148 -17.47 -5.78 -7.72
C GLN A 148 -17.64 -4.87 -6.50
N VAL A 149 -17.74 -5.49 -5.31
CA VAL A 149 -17.89 -4.80 -4.03
C VAL A 149 -16.67 -3.95 -3.71
N GLY A 150 -15.46 -4.47 -3.96
CA GLY A 150 -14.21 -3.77 -3.70
C GLY A 150 -13.99 -2.55 -4.59
N LEU A 151 -14.26 -2.70 -5.89
CA LEU A 151 -14.12 -1.64 -6.88
C LEU A 151 -15.31 -0.67 -6.92
N ASN A 152 -16.42 -1.00 -6.26
CA ASN A 152 -17.69 -0.29 -6.34
C ASN A 152 -18.16 -0.16 -7.79
N ARG A 153 -18.18 -1.29 -8.50
CA ARG A 153 -18.52 -1.43 -9.92
C ARG A 153 -19.35 -2.70 -10.11
N PRO A 154 -20.19 -2.78 -11.16
CA PRO A 154 -20.98 -3.98 -11.46
C PRO A 154 -20.15 -5.16 -11.99
N PHE A 155 -18.82 -5.01 -12.09
CA PHE A 155 -17.89 -6.04 -12.53
C PHE A 155 -16.58 -5.99 -11.73
N ALA A 156 -15.91 -7.14 -11.62
CA ALA A 156 -14.53 -7.22 -11.15
C ALA A 156 -13.58 -6.65 -12.22
N GLY A 157 -12.40 -6.20 -11.84
CA GLY A 157 -11.52 -5.55 -12.81
C GLY A 157 -10.11 -5.25 -12.31
N TYR A 158 -9.36 -4.56 -13.16
CA TYR A 158 -7.98 -4.16 -12.88
C TYR A 158 -7.90 -2.67 -12.59
N ILE A 159 -6.89 -2.25 -11.84
CA ILE A 159 -6.57 -0.83 -11.73
C ILE A 159 -5.60 -0.50 -12.84
N PHE A 160 -6.10 0.25 -13.80
CA PHE A 160 -5.29 0.87 -14.84
C PHE A 160 -4.90 2.28 -14.42
N GLU A 161 -3.60 2.57 -14.34
CA GLU A 161 -3.08 3.89 -13.96
C GLU A 161 -2.19 4.41 -15.09
N LEU A 162 -2.60 5.56 -15.63
CA LEU A 162 -1.86 6.36 -16.59
C LEU A 162 -1.24 7.56 -15.86
N LYS A 163 0.03 7.85 -16.13
CA LYS A 163 0.75 9.00 -15.58
C LYS A 163 1.52 9.72 -16.67
N ALA A 164 1.36 11.03 -16.71
CA ALA A 164 2.18 11.94 -17.51
C ALA A 164 2.80 13.02 -16.60
N MET A 165 3.99 13.52 -16.96
CA MET A 165 4.71 14.55 -16.19
C MET A 165 4.07 15.94 -16.33
N ARG A 166 3.70 16.34 -17.55
CA ARG A 166 3.07 17.63 -17.87
C ARG A 166 1.82 17.40 -18.70
N ASP A 167 2.01 17.22 -20.01
CA ASP A 167 0.93 17.01 -20.96
C ASP A 167 0.72 15.52 -21.22
N SER A 168 -0.55 15.14 -21.39
CA SER A 168 -0.91 13.75 -21.69
C SER A 168 -0.60 13.46 -23.16
N PRO A 169 0.16 12.39 -23.47
CA PRO A 169 0.50 12.06 -24.84
C PRO A 169 -0.74 11.69 -25.65
N ARG A 170 -0.73 11.96 -26.96
CA ARG A 170 -1.87 11.63 -27.84
C ARG A 170 -2.30 10.16 -27.75
N TRP A 171 -1.35 9.22 -27.78
CA TRP A 171 -1.65 7.78 -27.65
C TRP A 171 -2.36 7.43 -26.33
N MET A 172 -2.09 8.18 -25.25
CA MET A 172 -2.73 7.97 -23.96
C MET A 172 -4.18 8.44 -23.99
N LEU A 173 -4.46 9.55 -24.67
CA LEU A 173 -5.83 10.03 -24.91
C LEU A 173 -6.59 9.07 -25.81
N GLU A 174 -5.95 8.54 -26.86
CA GLU A 174 -6.53 7.53 -27.74
C GLU A 174 -6.85 6.22 -27.00
N LEU A 175 -6.04 5.81 -26.01
CA LEU A 175 -6.38 4.68 -25.14
C LEU A 175 -7.59 4.97 -24.27
N VAL A 176 -7.66 6.16 -23.69
CA VAL A 176 -8.81 6.57 -22.85
C VAL A 176 -10.09 6.55 -23.67
N ASP A 177 -10.06 7.07 -24.89
CA ASP A 177 -11.20 7.12 -25.80
C ASP A 177 -11.59 5.71 -26.28
N ARG A 178 -10.62 4.95 -26.82
CA ARG A 178 -10.85 3.59 -27.36
C ARG A 178 -11.46 2.63 -26.35
N PHE A 179 -11.04 2.71 -25.09
CA PHE A 179 -11.54 1.84 -24.02
C PHE A 179 -12.63 2.49 -23.17
N ASN A 180 -13.13 3.66 -23.57
CA ASN A 180 -14.16 4.43 -22.87
C ASN A 180 -13.87 4.56 -21.35
N LEU A 181 -12.63 4.94 -21.03
CA LEU A 181 -12.13 4.95 -19.67
C LEU A 181 -12.57 6.22 -18.94
N THR A 182 -13.09 6.03 -17.72
CA THR A 182 -13.45 7.15 -16.85
C THR A 182 -12.46 7.29 -15.69
N THR A 183 -12.05 8.53 -15.43
CA THR A 183 -11.13 8.82 -14.33
C THR A 183 -11.81 8.50 -13.00
N THR A 184 -11.23 7.55 -12.25
CA THR A 184 -11.81 7.10 -10.98
C THR A 184 -10.76 7.19 -9.87
N GLY A 185 -11.12 7.87 -8.77
CA GLY A 185 -10.26 7.95 -7.60
C GLY A 185 -10.22 6.63 -6.85
N PHE A 186 -9.18 5.82 -7.03
CA PHE A 186 -9.02 4.56 -6.30
C PHE A 186 -7.91 4.63 -5.23
N CYS A 187 -8.15 4.02 -4.07
CA CYS A 187 -7.19 4.00 -2.99
C CYS A 187 -7.20 2.70 -2.23
N LYS A 188 -6.27 1.82 -2.60
CA LYS A 188 -6.07 0.48 -2.01
C LYS A 188 -6.28 0.43 -0.49
N TYR A 189 -5.63 1.30 0.29
CA TYR A 189 -5.78 1.31 1.75
C TYR A 189 -7.19 1.67 2.24
N ALA A 190 -7.82 2.67 1.62
CA ALA A 190 -9.16 3.09 2.03
C ALA A 190 -10.21 2.05 1.62
N THR A 191 -10.03 1.43 0.44
CA THR A 191 -10.84 0.31 -0.01
C THR A 191 -10.69 -0.88 0.93
N ALA A 192 -9.47 -1.29 1.29
CA ALA A 192 -9.23 -2.37 2.23
C ALA A 192 -9.86 -2.09 3.61
N TRP A 193 -9.72 -0.85 4.11
CA TRP A 193 -10.35 -0.44 5.36
C TRP A 193 -11.89 -0.52 5.31
N ARG A 194 -12.50 -0.05 4.22
CA ARG A 194 -13.96 -0.14 4.00
C ARG A 194 -14.42 -1.59 3.95
N LEU A 195 -13.76 -2.43 3.15
CA LEU A 195 -14.10 -3.85 3.03
C LEU A 195 -13.94 -4.57 4.37
N GLU A 196 -12.86 -4.28 5.12
CA GLU A 196 -12.68 -4.85 6.45
C GLU A 196 -13.80 -4.43 7.41
N THR A 197 -14.26 -3.18 7.31
CA THR A 197 -15.37 -2.70 8.15
C THR A 197 -16.68 -3.38 7.79
N LEU A 198 -16.93 -3.66 6.50
CA LEU A 198 -18.12 -4.35 6.01
C LEU A 198 -18.11 -5.86 6.34
N PHE A 199 -16.96 -6.52 6.28
CA PHE A 199 -16.82 -7.97 6.46
C PHE A 199 -16.27 -8.37 7.84
N ARG A 200 -16.24 -7.45 8.80
CA ARG A 200 -15.85 -7.76 10.19
C ARG A 200 -16.80 -8.84 10.74
N GLY A 201 -16.22 -9.97 11.14
CA GLY A 201 -16.96 -11.13 11.65
C GLY A 201 -17.18 -12.27 10.64
N PHE A 202 -16.82 -12.10 9.37
CA PHE A 202 -16.90 -13.16 8.37
C PHE A 202 -15.52 -13.81 8.13
N GLU A 203 -15.42 -15.12 8.37
CA GLU A 203 -14.28 -15.92 7.88
C GLU A 203 -14.57 -16.36 6.44
N TYR A 204 -13.58 -16.17 5.57
CA TYR A 204 -13.65 -16.69 4.21
C TYR A 204 -12.95 -18.03 4.19
N ASP A 205 -13.72 -19.10 3.99
CA ASP A 205 -13.19 -20.40 3.65
C ASP A 205 -12.65 -20.37 2.21
N CYS A 206 -11.41 -20.81 2.03
CA CYS A 206 -10.75 -20.88 0.73
C CYS A 206 -11.43 -21.90 -0.21
N ALA A 207 -12.27 -22.78 0.32
CA ALA A 207 -12.89 -23.88 -0.40
C ALA A 207 -14.35 -23.65 -0.84
N SER A 208 -15.03 -22.57 -0.41
CA SER A 208 -16.46 -22.43 -0.67
C SER A 208 -16.91 -21.01 -1.03
N GLN A 209 -17.81 -20.91 -2.03
CA GLN A 209 -18.50 -19.67 -2.40
C GLN A 209 -19.57 -19.24 -1.38
N ASN A 210 -19.64 -19.87 -0.21
CA ASN A 210 -20.65 -19.61 0.80
C ASN A 210 -19.97 -19.11 2.08
N THR A 211 -20.38 -17.91 2.51
CA THR A 211 -19.94 -17.29 3.76
C THR A 211 -20.69 -17.96 4.92
N THR A 212 -20.03 -18.86 5.64
CA THR A 212 -20.58 -19.41 6.88
C THR A 212 -20.29 -18.43 8.01
N SER A 213 -21.32 -17.84 8.61
CA SER A 213 -21.19 -17.08 9.84
C SER A 213 -20.96 -18.04 11.00
N THR A 214 -19.77 -18.02 11.62
CA THR A 214 -19.58 -18.64 12.92
C THR A 214 -20.18 -17.74 13.99
N ASN A 215 -21.24 -18.21 14.64
CA ASN A 215 -21.80 -17.55 15.81
C ASN A 215 -20.75 -17.60 16.92
N ASN A 216 -20.18 -16.44 17.26
CA ASN A 216 -19.47 -16.28 18.52
C ASN A 216 -20.50 -16.22 19.64
N SER A 217 -20.70 -17.35 20.32
CA SER A 217 -21.35 -17.40 21.63
C SER A 217 -20.48 -16.68 22.66
N ILE A 218 -21.10 -15.83 23.47
CA ILE A 218 -20.53 -15.19 24.67
C ILE A 218 -20.24 -16.24 25.72
#